data_AF-A0AAV6AER6-F1
#
_entry.id   AF-A0AAV6AER6-F1
#
_cell.length_a   1.000
_cell.length_b   1.000
_cell.length_c   1.000
_cell.angle_alpha   90.00
_cell.angle_beta   90.00
_cell.angle_gamma   90.00
#
_symmetry.space_group_name_H-M   'P 1'
#
loop_
_entity.id
_entity.type
_entity.pdbx_description
1 polymer ?
#
loop_
_entity_poly.entity_id
_entity_poly.type
_entity_poly.pdbx_seq_one_letter_code
_entity_poly.pdbx_strand_id
1 'polypeptide(L)'
;PFNHGEVVSAILKPFVSEANHWMLEHHPVFQVYFYGCHLKIDPNARDHYRGNPHFDHTAEFCALYDEVSFDPAYSSEPMTTFAPMVRRVLHRDWTPPA
;
A
#
# COMPACT_ATOMS: atom_id res chain seq x y z
N PRO A 1 -8.90 8.51 5.40
CA PRO A 1 -9.18 7.99 6.77
C PRO A 1 -7.95 8.20 7.65
N PHE A 2 -8.09 8.35 8.97
CA PHE A 2 -6.97 8.78 9.84
C PHE A 2 -5.82 7.77 9.92
N ASN A 3 -6.10 6.47 9.76
CA ASN A 3 -5.14 5.40 9.95
C ASN A 3 -5.40 4.20 9.03
N HIS A 4 -5.86 4.43 7.79
CA HIS A 4 -6.23 3.30 6.91
C HIS A 4 -5.06 2.37 6.59
N GLY A 5 -3.84 2.90 6.51
CA GLY A 5 -2.62 2.12 6.33
C GLY A 5 -2.42 1.10 7.45
N GLU A 6 -2.54 1.53 8.71
CA GLU A 6 -2.43 0.67 9.90
C GLU A 6 -3.55 -0.38 9.95
N VAL A 7 -4.79 0.01 9.64
CA VAL A 7 -5.94 -0.90 9.67
C VAL A 7 -5.79 -2.00 8.61
N VAL A 8 -5.44 -1.63 7.38
CA VAL A 8 -5.32 -2.61 6.29
C VAL A 8 -4.09 -3.48 6.45
N SER A 9 -2.96 -2.95 6.93
CA SER A 9 -1.76 -3.73 7.19
C SER A 9 -2.01 -4.76 8.30
N ALA A 10 -2.72 -4.39 9.37
CA ALA A 10 -3.09 -5.32 10.44
C ALA A 10 -3.95 -6.49 9.96
N ILE A 11 -4.93 -6.22 9.08
CA ILE A 11 -5.80 -7.26 8.49
C ILE A 11 -5.01 -8.20 7.58
N LEU A 12 -4.12 -7.63 6.75
CA LEU A 12 -3.43 -8.38 5.70
C LEU A 12 -2.10 -9.00 6.16
N LYS A 13 -1.55 -8.60 7.30
CA LYS A 13 -0.29 -9.09 7.87
C LYS A 13 -0.07 -10.60 7.78
N PRO A 14 -1.03 -11.48 8.12
CA PRO A 14 -0.78 -12.91 8.03
C PRO A 14 -0.75 -13.44 6.59
N PHE A 15 -1.26 -12.70 5.61
CA PHE A 15 -1.45 -13.18 4.23
C PHE A 15 -0.43 -12.62 3.25
N VAL A 16 0.35 -11.59 3.62
CA VAL A 16 1.28 -10.92 2.71
C VAL A 16 2.71 -10.98 3.22
N SER A 17 3.68 -10.79 2.32
CA SER A 17 5.10 -10.66 2.67
C SER A 17 5.35 -9.46 3.58
N GLU A 18 6.46 -9.47 4.33
CA GLU A 18 6.91 -8.33 5.14
C GLU A 18 7.01 -7.02 4.33
N ALA A 19 7.56 -7.08 3.11
CA ALA A 19 7.64 -5.92 2.22
C ALA A 19 6.26 -5.30 1.93
N ASN A 20 5.28 -6.13 1.57
CA ASN A 20 3.91 -5.68 1.31
C ASN A 20 3.19 -5.21 2.58
N HIS A 21 3.41 -5.85 3.72
CA HIS A 21 2.87 -5.38 4.99
C HIS A 21 3.40 -3.98 5.32
N TRP A 22 4.71 -3.78 5.20
CA TRP A 22 5.37 -2.50 5.44
C TRP A 22 4.87 -1.43 4.47
N MET A 23 4.78 -1.74 3.18
CA MET A 23 4.20 -0.86 2.16
C MET A 23 2.77 -0.46 2.49
N LEU A 24 1.89 -1.41 2.84
CA LEU A 24 0.49 -1.11 3.18
C LEU A 24 0.39 -0.14 4.35
N GLU A 25 1.24 -0.30 5.36
CA GLU A 25 1.25 0.57 6.53
C GLU A 25 1.78 1.98 6.22
N HIS A 26 2.82 2.09 5.40
CA HIS A 26 3.57 3.33 5.19
C HIS A 26 3.25 4.08 3.90
N HIS A 27 2.54 3.47 2.94
CA HIS A 27 2.16 4.13 1.68
C HIS A 27 1.50 5.50 1.88
N PRO A 28 0.70 5.80 2.94
CA PRO A 28 0.09 7.11 3.06
C PRO A 28 1.13 8.23 3.21
N VAL A 29 2.24 7.98 3.91
CA VAL A 29 3.33 8.96 4.05
C VAL A 29 4.14 9.07 2.76
N PHE A 30 4.29 7.97 2.02
CA PHE A 30 5.01 7.97 0.74
C PHE A 30 4.22 8.66 -0.37
N GLN A 31 2.89 8.55 -0.36
CA GLN A 31 1.98 9.20 -1.31
C GLN A 31 2.01 10.73 -1.18
N VAL A 32 2.23 11.25 0.04
CA VAL A 32 2.36 12.71 0.28
C VAL A 32 3.45 13.34 -0.59
N TYR A 33 4.44 12.59 -1.06
CA TYR A 33 5.45 13.09 -2.00
C TYR A 33 4.86 13.75 -3.24
N PHE A 34 3.72 13.25 -3.74
CA PHE A 34 3.12 13.71 -4.99
C PHE A 34 2.25 14.95 -4.81
N TYR A 35 1.49 15.03 -3.72
CA TYR A 35 0.52 16.13 -3.51
C TYR A 35 0.88 17.10 -2.37
N GLY A 36 1.88 16.79 -1.54
CA GLY A 36 2.21 17.52 -0.31
C GLY A 36 2.45 19.01 -0.53
N CYS A 37 3.13 19.37 -1.63
CA CYS A 37 3.37 20.77 -2.02
C CYS A 37 2.08 21.58 -2.19
N HIS A 38 1.02 20.97 -2.73
CA HIS A 38 -0.27 21.63 -2.92
C HIS A 38 -1.02 21.86 -1.60
N LEU A 39 -0.74 21.03 -0.59
CA LEU A 39 -1.35 21.11 0.74
C LEU A 39 -0.47 21.83 1.78
N LYS A 40 0.70 22.34 1.38
CA LYS A 40 1.71 22.94 2.29
C LYS A 40 2.18 21.96 3.38
N ILE A 41 2.25 20.68 3.04
CA ILE A 41 2.81 19.60 3.85
C ILE A 41 4.19 19.26 3.28
N ASP A 42 5.13 18.81 4.12
CA ASP A 42 6.45 18.37 3.65
C ASP A 42 6.32 17.14 2.73
N PRO A 43 6.60 17.26 1.42
CA PRO A 43 6.53 16.13 0.49
C PRO A 43 7.59 15.06 0.82
N ASN A 44 8.65 15.40 1.54
CA ASN A 44 9.72 14.47 1.87
C ASN A 44 9.56 13.83 3.26
N ALA A 45 8.37 13.90 3.87
CA ALA A 45 8.10 13.24 5.16
C ALA A 45 8.46 11.74 5.17
N ARG A 46 8.38 11.07 4.01
CA ARG A 46 8.83 9.67 3.82
C ARG A 46 10.29 9.45 4.17
N ASP A 47 11.14 10.47 4.09
CA ASP A 47 12.58 10.37 4.29
C ASP A 47 12.97 9.96 5.72
N HIS A 48 12.04 10.09 6.68
CA HIS A 48 12.18 9.51 8.02
C HIS A 48 12.46 8.00 7.98
N TYR A 49 12.02 7.31 6.93
CA TYR A 49 12.18 5.87 6.74
C TYR A 49 13.38 5.50 5.85
N ARG A 50 14.24 6.46 5.45
CA ARG A 50 15.44 6.15 4.65
C ARG A 50 16.30 5.10 5.35
N GLY A 51 16.80 4.13 4.57
CA GLY A 51 17.59 3.00 5.07
C GLY A 51 16.77 1.77 5.45
N ASN A 52 15.43 1.85 5.48
CA ASN A 52 14.60 0.66 5.55
C ASN A 52 14.68 -0.15 4.23
N PRO A 53 14.81 -1.49 4.26
CA PRO A 53 14.91 -2.32 3.06
C PRO A 53 13.68 -2.25 2.13
N HIS A 54 12.56 -1.73 2.60
CA HIS A 54 11.30 -1.61 1.85
C HIS A 54 10.98 -0.18 1.42
N PHE A 55 11.88 0.79 1.66
CA PHE A 55 11.70 2.19 1.25
C PHE A 55 11.44 2.31 -0.25
N ASP A 56 12.34 1.77 -1.07
CA ASP A 56 12.25 1.89 -2.54
C ASP A 56 11.04 1.12 -3.08
N HIS A 57 10.72 -0.04 -2.51
CA HIS A 57 9.53 -0.83 -2.84
C HIS A 57 8.23 -0.01 -2.64
N THR A 58 8.10 0.69 -1.51
CA THR A 58 6.92 1.52 -1.25
C THR A 58 6.90 2.78 -2.12
N ALA A 59 8.05 3.39 -2.38
CA ALA A 59 8.15 4.54 -3.28
C ALA A 59 7.75 4.16 -4.71
N GLU A 60 8.20 3.01 -5.20
CA GLU A 60 7.82 2.45 -6.51
C GLU A 60 6.32 2.17 -6.58
N PHE A 61 5.75 1.52 -5.55
CA PHE A 61 4.32 1.28 -5.48
C PHE A 61 3.50 2.57 -5.61
N CYS A 62 3.87 3.61 -4.85
CA CYS A 62 3.16 4.87 -4.91
C CYS A 62 3.28 5.56 -6.28
N ALA A 63 4.45 5.48 -6.91
CA ALA A 63 4.71 6.08 -8.22
C ALA A 63 4.00 5.35 -9.38
N LEU A 64 3.94 4.02 -9.33
CA LEU A 64 3.42 3.21 -10.43
C LEU A 64 1.94 2.87 -10.30
N TYR A 65 1.41 2.79 -9.08
CA TYR A 65 0.08 2.23 -8.84
C TYR A 65 -0.84 3.13 -8.00
N ASP A 66 -0.34 3.84 -6.98
CA ASP A 66 -1.19 4.62 -6.08
C ASP A 66 -1.58 5.98 -6.70
N GLU A 67 -0.60 6.87 -6.90
CA GLU A 67 -0.85 8.25 -7.29
C GLU A 67 -1.47 8.38 -8.68
N VAL A 68 -1.20 7.42 -9.57
CA VAL A 68 -1.69 7.46 -10.96
C VAL A 68 -3.13 6.94 -11.10
N SER A 69 -3.75 6.46 -10.01
CA SER A 69 -5.06 5.79 -10.04
C SER A 69 -6.27 6.69 -9.78
N PHE A 70 -6.13 8.01 -9.96
CA PHE A 70 -7.20 8.99 -9.71
C PHE A 70 -7.91 9.53 -10.98
N ASP A 71 -7.68 8.93 -12.16
CA ASP A 71 -8.39 9.32 -13.38
C ASP A 71 -9.84 8.78 -13.38
N PRO A 72 -10.87 9.65 -13.28
CA PRO A 72 -12.27 9.22 -13.27
C PRO A 72 -12.74 8.65 -14.61
N ALA A 73 -12.02 8.89 -15.71
CA ALA A 73 -12.31 8.36 -17.04
C ALA A 73 -11.64 7.00 -17.30
N TYR A 74 -10.81 6.50 -16.38
CA TYR A 74 -10.12 5.23 -16.54
C TYR A 74 -11.10 4.04 -16.55
N SER A 75 -11.05 3.25 -17.61
CA SER A 75 -11.88 2.04 -17.75
C SER A 75 -11.35 0.94 -16.85
N SER A 76 -11.88 0.85 -15.63
CA SER A 76 -11.54 -0.19 -14.66
C SER A 76 -12.24 -1.52 -14.96
N GLU A 77 -11.51 -2.61 -14.79
CA GLU A 77 -12.07 -3.96 -14.75
C GLU A 77 -13.01 -4.14 -13.53
N PRO A 78 -14.09 -4.94 -13.63
CA PRO A 78 -14.94 -5.23 -12.48
C PRO A 78 -14.18 -6.05 -11.43
N MET A 79 -14.62 -5.94 -10.17
CA MET A 79 -14.02 -6.67 -9.04
C MET A 79 -13.96 -8.19 -9.26
N THR A 80 -14.94 -8.75 -9.98
CA THR A 80 -14.99 -10.18 -10.33
C THR A 80 -13.79 -10.64 -11.16
N THR A 81 -13.21 -9.77 -11.97
CA THR A 81 -11.98 -10.06 -12.74
C THR A 81 -10.82 -10.41 -11.78
N PHE A 82 -10.71 -9.70 -10.65
CA PHE A 82 -9.61 -9.88 -9.69
C PHE A 82 -9.87 -10.93 -8.62
N ALA A 83 -11.12 -11.29 -8.36
CA ALA A 83 -11.49 -12.19 -7.26
C ALA A 83 -10.70 -13.53 -7.24
N PRO A 84 -10.47 -14.23 -8.38
CA PRO A 84 -9.66 -15.46 -8.38
C PRO A 84 -8.20 -15.21 -8.00
N MET A 85 -7.63 -14.07 -8.42
CA MET A 85 -6.25 -13.71 -8.12
C MET A 85 -6.07 -13.38 -6.63
N VAL A 86 -7.00 -12.59 -6.08
CA VAL A 86 -7.00 -12.23 -4.66
C VAL A 86 -7.12 -13.48 -3.79
N ARG A 87 -8.00 -14.43 -4.14
CA ARG A 87 -8.13 -15.70 -3.42
C ARG A 87 -6.86 -16.52 -3.44
N ARG A 88 -6.17 -16.56 -4.59
CA ARG A 88 -4.90 -17.28 -4.73
C ARG A 88 -3.80 -16.63 -3.89
N VAL A 89 -3.67 -15.31 -3.92
CA VAL A 89 -2.60 -14.58 -3.21
C VAL A 89 -2.82 -14.60 -1.71
N LEU A 90 -4.06 -14.44 -1.24
CA LEU A 90 -4.39 -14.42 0.19
C LEU A 90 -4.71 -15.81 0.75
N HIS A 91 -4.49 -16.88 -0.01
CA HIS A 91 -4.69 -18.24 0.47
C HIS A 91 -3.61 -18.59 1.51
N ARG A 92 -4.03 -18.78 2.76
CA ARG A 92 -3.17 -19.29 3.82
C ARG A 92 -3.96 -20.22 4.73
N ASP A 93 -3.40 -21.41 4.96
CA ASP A 93 -3.97 -22.35 5.91
C ASP A 93 -3.82 -21.81 7.32
N TRP A 94 -4.90 -21.86 8.10
CA TRP A 94 -4.84 -21.52 9.50
C TRP A 94 -4.14 -22.63 10.27
N THR A 95 -3.10 -22.26 11.02
CA THR A 95 -2.41 -23.16 11.95
C THR A 95 -2.75 -22.75 13.38
N PRO A 96 -3.31 -23.66 14.22
CA PRO A 96 -3.53 -23.37 15.63
C PRO A 96 -2.22 -23.01 16.34
N PRO A 97 -2.25 -22.10 17.34
CA PRO A 97 -1.11 -21.91 18.23
C PRO A 97 -0.73 -23.24 18.92
N ALA A 98 0.57 -23.48 19.07
CA ALA A 98 1.12 -24.62 19.81
C ALA A 98 0.98 -24.44 21.34
#